data_AF-A0A359B283-F1
#
_entry.id   AF-A0A359B283-F1
#
_cell.length_a   1.000
_cell.length_b   1.000
_cell.length_c   1.000
_cell.angle_alpha   90.00
_cell.angle_beta   90.00
_cell.angle_gamma   90.00
#
_symmetry.space_group_name_H-M   'P 1'
#
loop_
_entity.id
_entity.type
_entity.pdbx_description
1 polymer ?
#
loop_
_entity_poly.entity_id
_entity_poly.type
_entity_poly.pdbx_seq_one_letter_code
_entity_poly.pdbx_strand_id
1 'polypeptide(L)' 'MLVKRVKPDFKKLGPRYGKIMKQLAEEIRIMSKEKMNELEKNGFITFEVAGQQAVITLDDVEIISEDIPG' A
#
# COMPACT_ATOMS: atom_id res chain seq x y z
N MET A 1 -3.91 -20.53 -7.48
CA MET A 1 -4.46 -19.24 -7.98
C MET A 1 -3.50 -18.17 -7.53
N LEU A 2 -3.12 -17.28 -8.45
CA LEU A 2 -2.19 -16.19 -8.15
C LEU A 2 -2.91 -15.07 -7.39
N VAL A 3 -2.47 -14.82 -6.16
CA VAL A 3 -2.96 -13.74 -5.31
C VAL A 3 -1.83 -12.71 -5.14
N LYS A 4 -2.10 -11.46 -5.52
CA LYS A 4 -1.21 -10.34 -5.21
C LYS A 4 -1.59 -9.76 -3.84
N ARG A 5 -0.60 -9.57 -2.97
CA ARG A 5 -0.72 -8.83 -1.71
C ARG A 5 0.22 -7.64 -1.75
N VAL A 6 -0.16 -6.57 -1.04
CA VAL A 6 0.71 -5.40 -0.86
C VAL A 6 1.04 -5.26 0.62
N LYS A 7 2.33 -5.18 0.92
CA LYS A 7 2.84 -5.04 2.27
C LYS A 7 3.47 -3.66 2.44
N PRO A 8 2.98 -2.82 3.37
CA PRO A 8 3.58 -1.51 3.62
C PRO A 8 4.95 -1.61 4.29
N ASP A 9 5.91 -0.78 3.88
CA ASP A 9 7.21 -0.64 4.55
C ASP A 9 7.10 0.33 5.73
N PHE A 10 7.01 -0.22 6.93
CA PHE A 10 6.93 0.56 8.17
C PHE A 10 8.19 1.37 8.48
N LYS A 11 9.37 0.96 7.99
CA LYS A 11 10.61 1.72 8.23
C LYS A 11 10.61 3.02 7.44
N LYS A 12 10.04 3.02 6.23
CA LYS A 12 9.93 4.21 5.36
C LYS A 12 8.71 5.07 5.70
N LEU A 13 7.55 4.43 5.84
CA LEU A 13 6.29 5.13 6.05
C LEU A 13 6.10 5.61 7.49
N GLY A 14 6.69 4.92 8.48
CA GLY A 14 6.60 5.28 9.90
C GLY A 14 7.08 6.70 10.20
N PRO A 15 8.31 7.10 9.84
CA PRO A 15 8.80 8.47 10.02
C PRO A 15 8.00 9.53 9.26
N ARG A 16 7.43 9.19 8.09
CA ARG A 16 6.67 10.13 7.24
C ARG A 16 5.26 10.39 7.76
N TYR A 17 4.58 9.34 8.22
CA TYR A 17 3.14 9.37 8.51
C TYR A 17 2.81 9.17 9.99
N GLY A 18 3.79 8.83 10.83
CA GLY A 18 3.72 8.86 12.30
C GLY A 18 2.40 8.36 12.87
N LYS A 19 1.56 9.30 13.32
CA LYS A 19 0.27 9.03 13.98
C LYS A 19 -0.72 8.27 13.10
N ILE A 20 -0.76 8.53 11.80
CA ILE A 20 -1.72 7.90 10.87
C ILE A 20 -1.17 6.60 10.26
N MET A 21 0.09 6.26 10.50
CA MET A 21 0.76 5.13 9.85
C MET A 21 0.01 3.80 10.00
N LYS A 22 -0.55 3.54 11.19
CA LYS A 22 -1.29 2.29 11.43
C LYS A 22 -2.52 2.16 10.53
N GLN A 23 -3.31 3.22 10.42
CA GLN A 23 -4.52 3.25 9.58
C GLN A 23 -4.14 3.19 8.10
N LEU A 24 -3.13 3.94 7.69
CA LEU A 24 -2.60 3.90 6.33
C LEU A 24 -2.11 2.49 5.94
N ALA A 25 -1.44 1.79 6.85
CA ALA A 25 -0.99 0.43 6.62
C ALA A 25 -2.13 -0.59 6.47
N GLU A 26 -3.28 -0.31 7.08
CA GLU A 26 -4.48 -1.14 6.93
C GLU A 26 -5.09 -0.91 5.55
N GLU A 27 -5.29 0.35 5.15
CA GLU A 27 -5.73 0.75 3.81
C GLU A 27 -4.85 0.17 2.70
N ILE A 28 -3.53 0.18 2.87
CA ILE A 28 -2.59 -0.39 1.89
C ILE A 28 -2.79 -1.90 1.76
N ARG A 29 -3.00 -2.62 2.87
CA ARG A 29 -3.17 -4.09 2.85
C ARG A 29 -4.48 -4.54 2.22
N ILE A 30 -5.53 -3.73 2.36
CA ILE A 30 -6.87 -4.03 1.83
C ILE A 30 -7.15 -3.30 0.50
N MET A 31 -6.15 -2.63 -0.08
CA MET A 31 -6.35 -1.87 -1.30
C MET A 31 -6.82 -2.79 -2.45
N SER A 32 -7.70 -2.27 -3.30
CA SER A 32 -8.26 -3.04 -4.41
C SER A 32 -7.23 -3.26 -5.52
N LYS A 33 -7.51 -4.21 -6.43
CA LYS A 33 -6.66 -4.48 -7.60
C LYS A 33 -6.53 -3.25 -8.50
N GLU A 34 -7.57 -2.44 -8.60
CA GLU A 34 -7.56 -1.19 -9.37
C GLU A 34 -6.55 -0.20 -8.80
N LYS A 35 -6.54 -0.03 -7.46
CA LYS A 35 -5.56 0.82 -6.77
C LYS A 35 -4.12 0.29 -6.91
N MET A 36 -3.93 -1.02 -6.85
CA MET A 36 -2.62 -1.63 -7.12
C MET A 36 -2.15 -1.36 -8.54
N ASN A 37 -3.03 -1.55 -9.53
CA ASN A 37 -2.71 -1.29 -10.93
C ASN A 37 -2.41 0.20 -11.16
N GLU A 38 -3.12 1.10 -10.48
CA GLU A 38 -2.85 2.54 -10.52
C GLU A 38 -1.46 2.86 -9.95
N LEU A 39 -1.10 2.26 -8.80
CA LEU A 39 0.21 2.39 -8.20
C LEU A 39 1.33 1.84 -9.11
N GLU A 40 1.15 0.67 -9.71
CA GLU A 40 2.10 0.07 -10.66
C GLU A 40 2.23 0.92 -11.95
N LYS A 41 1.13 1.52 -12.43
CA LYS A 41 1.11 2.31 -13.66
C LYS A 41 1.65 3.73 -13.48
N ASN A 42 1.25 4.41 -12.41
CA ASN A 42 1.59 5.81 -12.14
C ASN A 42 2.87 5.95 -11.31
N GLY A 43 3.31 4.87 -10.64
CA GLY A 43 4.42 4.87 -9.69
C GLY A 43 4.05 5.38 -8.30
N PHE A 44 2.84 5.93 -8.13
CA PHE A 44 2.31 6.40 -6.86
C PHE A 44 0.79 6.29 -6.80
N ILE A 45 0.26 6.35 -5.58
CA ILE A 45 -1.17 6.48 -5.28
C ILE A 45 -1.36 7.37 -4.05
N THR A 46 -2.48 8.08 -3.98
CA THR A 46 -2.83 8.92 -2.84
C THR A 46 -3.97 8.29 -2.05
N PHE A 47 -3.76 8.18 -0.73
CA PHE A 47 -4.79 7.80 0.23
C PHE A 47 -5.23 9.01 1.05
N GLU A 48 -6.49 9.07 1.42
CA GLU A 48 -6.98 10.01 2.43
C GLU A 48 -7.24 9.23 3.72
N VAL A 49 -6.46 9.53 4.76
CA VAL A 49 -6.50 8.80 6.03
C VAL A 49 -6.54 9.82 7.16
N ALA A 50 -7.55 9.73 8.02
CA ALA A 50 -7.78 10.68 9.12
C ALA A 50 -7.79 12.16 8.68
N GLY A 51 -8.32 12.45 7.49
CA GLY A 51 -8.37 13.80 6.93
C GLY A 51 -7.03 14.33 6.41
N GLN A 52 -6.00 13.47 6.32
CA GLN A 52 -4.70 13.80 5.74
C GLN A 52 -4.48 13.00 4.46
N GLN A 53 -3.93 13.65 3.44
CA GLN A 53 -3.47 12.96 2.23
C GLN A 53 -2.10 12.32 2.45
N ALA A 54 -1.98 11.04 2.10
CA ALA A 54 -0.77 10.25 2.15
C ALA A 54 -0.44 9.71 0.76
N VAL A 55 0.69 10.15 0.21
CA VAL A 55 1.19 9.70 -1.09
C VAL A 55 2.15 8.52 -0.88
N ILE A 56 1.80 7.39 -1.50
CA ILE A 56 2.53 6.14 -1.40
C ILE A 56 3.11 5.82 -2.77
N THR A 57 4.40 5.51 -2.79
CA THR A 57 5.12 5.13 -4.01
C THR A 57 5.40 3.64 -4.02
N LEU A 58 5.86 3.12 -5.16
CA LEU A 58 6.32 1.73 -5.26
C LEU A 58 7.46 1.41 -4.29
N ASP A 59 8.28 2.40 -3.91
CA ASP A 59 9.35 2.21 -2.93
C ASP A 59 8.84 2.08 -1.49
N ASP A 60 7.62 2.54 -1.21
CA ASP A 60 7.04 2.51 0.14
C ASP A 60 6.32 1.19 0.46
N VAL A 61 6.18 0.31 -0.53
CA VAL A 61 5.45 -0.96 -0.41
C VAL A 61 6.17 -2.11 -1.09
N GLU A 62 5.87 -3.32 -0.66
CA GLU A 62 6.34 -4.55 -1.29
C GLU A 62 5.13 -5.29 -1.88
N ILE A 63 5.14 -5.49 -3.20
CA ILE A 63 4.10 -6.26 -3.91
C ILE A 63 4.55 -7.72 -3.96
N ILE A 64 3.80 -8.59 -3.27
CA ILE A 64 4.10 -10.01 -3.15
C ILE A 64 3.09 -10.77 -3.99
N SER A 65 3.59 -11.63 -4.87
CA SER A 65 2.77 -12.54 -5.67
C SER A 65 2.88 -13.94 -5.09
N GLU A 66 1.81 -14.43 -4.50
CA GLU A 66 1.73 -15.78 -3.94
C GLU A 66 0.89 -16.66 -4.87
N ASP A 67 1.40 -17.83 -5.24
CA ASP A 67 0.58 -18.88 -5.85
C ASP A 67 0.05 -19.77 -4.74
N ILE A 68 -1.25 -19.70 -4.48
CA ILE A 68 -1.91 -20.50 -3.45
C ILE A 68 -2.46 -21.77 -4.12
N PRO A 69 -2.01 -22.98 -3.72
CA PRO A 69 -2.65 -24.22 -4.12
C PRO A 69 -4.08 -24.25 -3.60
N GLY A 70 -5.03 -24.56 -4.49
CA GLY A 70 -6.44 -24.75 -4.14
C GLY A 70 -6.68 -26.11 -3.49
#